data_AF-A0A2P8FF24-F1
#
_entry.id   AF-A0A2P8FF24-F1
#
_cell.length_a   1.000
_cell.length_b   1.000
_cell.length_c   1.000
_cell.angle_alpha   90.00
_cell.angle_beta   90.00
_cell.angle_gamma   90.00
#
_symmetry.space_group_name_H-M   'P 1'
#
loop_
_entity.id
_entity.type
_entity.pdbx_description
1 polymer ?
#
loop_
_entity_poly.entity_id
_entity_poly.type
_entity_poly.pdbx_seq_one_letter_code
_entity_poly.pdbx_strand_id
1 'polypeptide(L)'
;MQQQEERNWALAMHLGGLAGMMFIPPAGNIIVALVLWLVKRNESDFLNHNGKEAVNFQITLSIVNVVLNLFGMINHWDWAWGRPGFHYWDITDISVFHGTRGIIYLVNIIFSIIAATKAHNGELYRYPVSWRLVK
;
A
#
# COMPACT_ATOMS: atom_id res chain seq x y z
N MET A 1 5.87 -2.27 -27.42
CA MET A 1 5.70 -3.46 -26.56
C MET A 1 4.52 -4.27 -27.09
N GLN A 2 4.52 -5.60 -26.94
CA GLN A 2 3.33 -6.39 -27.28
C GLN A 2 2.21 -6.07 -26.28
N GLN A 3 0.96 -5.96 -26.73
CA GLN A 3 -0.17 -5.53 -25.88
C GLN A 3 -0.38 -6.44 -24.65
N GLN A 4 -0.15 -7.75 -24.79
CA GLN A 4 -0.24 -8.68 -23.68
C GLN A 4 0.87 -8.45 -22.64
N GLU A 5 2.09 -8.17 -23.09
CA GLU A 5 3.24 -7.91 -22.22
C GLU A 5 3.02 -6.62 -21.42
N GLU A 6 2.53 -5.58 -22.08
CA GLU A 6 2.16 -4.31 -21.47
C GLU A 6 1.10 -4.48 -20.36
N ARG A 7 0.06 -5.26 -20.62
CA ARG A 7 -0.98 -5.58 -19.63
C ARG A 7 -0.42 -6.37 -18.44
N ASN A 8 0.49 -7.32 -18.70
CA ASN A 8 1.14 -8.10 -17.64
C ASN A 8 2.01 -7.21 -16.74
N TRP A 9 2.74 -6.25 -17.30
CA TRP A 9 3.53 -5.29 -16.53
C TRP A 9 2.63 -4.34 -15.73
N ALA A 10 1.52 -3.86 -16.29
CA ALA A 10 0.58 -3.03 -15.56
C ALA A 10 -0.07 -3.77 -14.39
N LEU A 11 -0.45 -5.04 -14.58
CA LEU A 11 -0.91 -5.92 -13.50
C LEU A 11 0.18 -6.07 -12.43
N ALA A 12 1.44 -6.29 -12.84
CA ALA A 12 2.56 -6.45 -11.92
C ALA A 12 2.80 -5.19 -11.07
N MET A 13 2.61 -3.98 -11.60
CA MET A 13 2.75 -2.74 -10.84
C MET A 13 1.76 -2.66 -9.66
N HIS A 14 0.50 -3.04 -9.90
CA HIS A 14 -0.54 -3.02 -8.86
C HIS A 14 -0.32 -4.12 -7.81
N LEU A 15 0.14 -5.31 -8.22
CA LEU A 15 0.46 -6.41 -7.30
C LEU A 15 1.81 -6.26 -6.60
N GLY A 16 2.75 -5.55 -7.20
CA GLY A 16 4.10 -5.34 -6.68
C GLY A 16 4.08 -4.60 -5.35
N GLY A 17 3.16 -3.65 -5.19
CA GLY A 17 2.93 -2.98 -3.90
C GLY A 17 2.49 -3.95 -2.79
N LEU A 18 1.61 -4.90 -3.10
CA LEU A 18 1.21 -5.94 -2.14
C LEU A 18 2.38 -6.87 -1.81
N ALA A 19 3.12 -7.32 -2.83
CA ALA A 19 4.26 -8.20 -2.64
C ALA A 19 5.35 -7.55 -1.78
N GLY A 20 5.69 -6.29 -2.08
CA GLY A 20 6.68 -5.53 -1.31
C GLY A 20 6.32 -5.39 0.16
N MET A 21 5.03 -5.25 0.48
CA MET A 21 4.54 -5.18 1.85
C MET A 21 4.84 -6.45 2.65
N MET A 22 4.79 -7.62 2.02
CA MET A 22 4.98 -8.92 2.69
C MET A 22 6.45 -9.21 3.02
N PHE A 23 7.37 -8.78 2.15
CA PHE A 23 8.79 -9.13 2.26
C PHE A 23 9.67 -8.02 2.87
N ILE A 24 9.24 -6.75 2.79
CA ILE A 24 9.99 -5.60 3.31
C ILE A 24 9.00 -4.67 4.05
N PRO A 25 8.63 -5.00 5.31
CA PRO A 25 7.53 -4.36 6.02
C PRO A 25 7.59 -2.84 6.21
N PRO A 26 8.77 -2.18 6.34
CA PRO A 26 8.78 -0.74 6.60
C PRO A 26 8.34 0.11 5.39
N ALA A 27 8.71 -0.31 4.17
CA ALA A 27 8.54 0.53 2.98
C ALA A 27 8.48 -0.25 1.66
N GLY A 28 8.50 -1.59 1.71
CA GLY A 28 8.57 -2.45 0.53
C GLY A 28 7.43 -2.24 -0.43
N ASN A 29 6.24 -1.96 0.07
CA ASN A 29 5.07 -1.69 -0.75
C ASN A 29 5.27 -0.50 -1.69
N ILE A 30 5.86 0.59 -1.19
CA ILE A 30 6.18 1.77 -2.01
C ILE A 30 7.37 1.45 -2.91
N ILE A 31 8.44 0.86 -2.36
CA ILE A 31 9.68 0.60 -3.09
C ILE A 31 9.43 -0.28 -4.31
N VAL A 32 8.73 -1.41 -4.14
CA VAL A 32 8.48 -2.34 -5.25
C VAL A 32 7.58 -1.72 -6.31
N ALA A 33 6.49 -1.03 -5.92
CA ALA A 33 5.64 -0.32 -6.87
C ALA A 33 6.42 0.77 -7.64
N LEU A 34 7.27 1.52 -6.94
CA LEU A 34 8.10 2.58 -7.52
C LEU A 34 9.13 2.02 -8.49
N VAL A 35 9.84 0.96 -8.12
CA VAL A 35 10.83 0.31 -8.99
C VAL A 35 10.17 -0.22 -10.25
N LEU A 36 9.05 -0.94 -10.14
CA LEU A 36 8.31 -1.46 -11.31
C LEU A 36 7.87 -0.33 -12.25
N TRP A 37 7.32 0.76 -11.69
CA TRP A 37 6.96 1.93 -12.49
C TRP A 37 8.19 2.57 -13.14
N LEU A 38 9.26 2.84 -12.40
CA LEU A 38 10.46 3.48 -12.93
C LEU A 38 11.13 2.70 -14.07
N VAL A 39 11.11 1.36 -14.00
CA VAL A 39 11.65 0.49 -15.05
C VAL A 39 10.84 0.60 -16.34
N LYS A 40 9.51 0.70 -16.23
CA LYS A 40 8.59 0.57 -17.37
C LYS A 40 7.91 1.86 -17.84
N ARG A 41 8.02 2.96 -17.10
CA ARG A 41 7.32 4.24 -17.34
C ARG A 41 7.60 4.90 -18.69
N ASN A 42 8.77 4.66 -19.28
CA ASN A 42 9.15 5.26 -20.56
C ASN A 42 8.79 4.38 -21.75
N GLU A 43 8.29 3.15 -21.52
CA GLU A 43 7.96 2.21 -22.58
C GLU A 43 6.53 2.36 -23.10
N SER A 44 5.61 2.92 -22.29
CA SER A 44 4.23 3.22 -22.69
C SER A 44 3.52 4.20 -21.76
N ASP A 45 2.64 5.01 -22.31
CA ASP A 45 1.72 5.88 -21.56
C ASP A 45 0.75 5.09 -20.68
N PHE A 46 0.31 3.90 -21.10
CA PHE A 46 -0.56 3.03 -20.31
C PHE A 46 0.16 2.54 -19.04
N LEU A 47 1.43 2.15 -19.18
CA LEU A 47 2.28 1.74 -18.06
C LEU A 47 2.62 2.91 -17.15
N ASN A 48 2.90 4.06 -17.73
CA ASN A 48 3.15 5.27 -16.97
C ASN A 48 1.92 5.68 -16.14
N HIS A 49 0.72 5.58 -16.70
CA HIS A 49 -0.53 5.87 -15.98
C HIS A 49 -0.78 4.89 -14.84
N ASN A 50 -0.78 3.59 -15.13
CA ASN A 50 -1.04 2.55 -14.13
C ASN A 50 0.01 2.54 -13.02
N GLY A 51 1.29 2.70 -13.36
CA GLY A 51 2.36 2.74 -12.39
C GLY A 51 2.28 3.97 -11.47
N LYS A 52 1.94 5.16 -12.02
CA LYS A 52 1.69 6.34 -11.17
C LYS A 52 0.52 6.13 -10.21
N GLU A 53 -0.58 5.57 -10.67
CA GLU A 53 -1.74 5.28 -9.82
C GLU A 53 -1.39 4.24 -8.72
N ALA A 54 -0.64 3.18 -9.05
CA ALA A 54 -0.17 2.19 -8.09
C ALA A 54 0.74 2.81 -7.02
N VAL A 55 1.75 3.60 -7.44
CA VAL A 55 2.69 4.26 -6.52
C VAL A 55 1.96 5.26 -5.61
N ASN A 56 1.10 6.11 -6.18
CA ASN A 56 0.31 7.09 -5.43
C ASN A 56 -0.60 6.41 -4.39
N PHE A 57 -1.21 5.27 -4.75
CA PHE A 57 -2.04 4.52 -3.82
C PHE A 57 -1.24 3.92 -2.66
N GLN A 58 -0.09 3.29 -2.94
CA GLN A 58 0.76 2.74 -1.88
C GLN A 58 1.30 3.84 -0.95
N ILE A 59 1.66 5.01 -1.48
CA ILE A 59 2.07 6.16 -0.66
C ILE A 59 0.89 6.64 0.20
N THR A 60 -0.31 6.77 -0.37
CA THR A 60 -1.51 7.22 0.33
C THR A 60 -1.81 6.31 1.52
N LEU A 61 -1.84 4.99 1.31
CA LEU A 61 -2.09 4.04 2.39
C LEU A 61 -0.97 4.03 3.44
N SER A 62 0.29 4.16 3.02
CA SER A 62 1.40 4.28 3.97
C SER A 62 1.29 5.54 4.84
N ILE A 63 0.87 6.68 4.29
CA ILE A 63 0.62 7.91 5.06
C ILE A 63 -0.51 7.69 6.07
N VAL A 64 -1.64 7.11 5.64
CA VAL A 64 -2.76 6.78 6.53
C VAL A 64 -2.29 5.86 7.67
N ASN A 65 -1.49 4.85 7.35
CA ASN A 65 -0.92 3.94 8.34
C ASN A 65 0.00 4.68 9.32
N VAL A 66 0.90 5.54 8.85
CA VAL A 66 1.79 6.35 9.72
C VAL A 66 0.99 7.25 10.64
N VAL A 67 -0.03 7.96 10.12
CA VAL A 67 -0.89 8.83 10.92
C VAL A 67 -1.60 8.05 12.02
N LEU A 68 -2.17 6.88 11.70
CA LEU A 68 -2.82 6.02 12.68
C LEU A 68 -1.84 5.49 13.73
N ASN A 69 -0.60 5.18 13.34
CA ASN A 69 0.45 4.81 14.28
C ASN A 69 0.76 5.96 15.26
N LEU A 70 0.92 7.19 14.77
CA LEU A 70 1.17 8.35 15.62
C LEU A 70 0.02 8.62 16.58
N PHE A 71 -1.23 8.55 16.12
CA PHE A 71 -2.41 8.64 17.00
C PHE A 71 -2.44 7.52 18.03
N GLY A 72 -2.08 6.29 17.64
CA GLY A 72 -1.94 5.19 18.59
C GLY A 72 -0.91 5.49 19.67
N MET A 73 0.28 5.95 19.29
CA MET A 73 1.34 6.31 20.24
C MET A 73 0.90 7.40 21.22
N ILE A 74 0.07 8.36 20.78
CA ILE A 74 -0.50 9.40 21.67
C ILE A 74 -1.55 8.81 22.62
N ASN A 75 -2.42 7.92 22.16
CA ASN A 75 -3.41 7.25 23.04
C ASN A 75 -2.76 6.27 24.01
N HIS A 76 -1.58 5.74 23.67
CA HIS A 76 -0.75 4.90 24.55
C HIS A 76 0.29 5.71 25.34
N TRP A 77 0.29 7.05 25.26
CA TRP A 77 1.19 7.93 26.00
C TRP A 77 1.06 7.72 27.53
N ASP A 78 -0.13 7.35 28.00
CA ASP A 78 -0.39 7.01 29.41
C ASP A 78 0.28 5.69 29.86
N TRP A 79 0.69 4.81 28.94
CA TRP A 79 1.24 3.49 29.25
C TRP A 79 2.76 3.49 29.44
N ALA A 80 3.46 4.56 29.05
CA ALA A 80 4.93 4.64 29.08
C ALA A 80 5.52 5.15 30.40
N TRP A 81 4.72 5.80 31.26
CA TRP A 81 5.24 6.49 32.46
C TRP A 81 4.82 5.86 33.80
N GLY A 82 4.02 4.79 33.82
CA GLY A 82 3.29 4.38 35.03
C GLY A 82 3.39 2.94 35.54
N ARG A 83 4.02 1.98 34.84
CA ARG A 83 4.04 0.57 35.28
C ARG A 83 5.40 -0.11 35.06
N PRO A 84 6.22 -0.28 36.11
CA PRO A 84 7.38 -1.15 36.04
C PRO A 84 6.91 -2.62 36.19
N GLY A 85 7.08 -3.40 35.12
CA GLY A 85 6.97 -4.86 35.14
C GLY A 85 5.59 -5.43 34.82
N PHE A 86 5.32 -5.67 33.54
CA PHE A 86 4.77 -6.91 32.93
C PHE A 86 4.40 -6.56 31.48
N HIS A 87 5.26 -6.97 30.54
CA HIS A 87 5.04 -6.73 29.12
C HIS A 87 4.39 -7.94 28.42
N TYR A 88 3.54 -7.62 27.44
CA TYR A 88 3.31 -8.29 26.14
C TYR A 88 1.99 -9.00 25.83
N TRP A 89 0.97 -9.06 26.70
CA TRP A 89 -0.34 -9.62 26.30
C TRP A 89 -1.51 -9.01 27.07
N ASP A 90 -1.94 -7.80 26.71
CA ASP A 90 -3.23 -7.28 27.17
C ASP A 90 -4.24 -7.33 26.01
N ILE A 91 -5.44 -7.85 26.25
CA ILE A 91 -6.49 -8.11 25.23
C ILE A 91 -6.99 -6.83 24.53
N THR A 92 -6.66 -5.68 25.10
CA THR A 92 -6.91 -4.33 24.56
C THR A 92 -5.94 -3.97 23.43
N ASP A 93 -4.74 -4.55 23.41
CA ASP A 93 -3.72 -4.35 22.37
C ASP A 93 -4.01 -5.19 21.11
N ILE A 94 -4.72 -6.31 21.27
CA ILE A 94 -5.20 -7.17 20.18
C ILE A 94 -6.41 -6.58 19.44
N SER A 95 -7.25 -5.79 20.11
CA SER A 95 -8.62 -5.54 19.62
C SER A 95 -8.80 -4.25 18.81
N VAL A 96 -8.00 -3.20 19.03
CA VAL A 96 -8.23 -1.90 18.36
C VAL A 96 -7.13 -1.53 17.36
N PHE A 97 -5.86 -1.71 17.72
CA PHE A 97 -4.73 -1.30 16.85
C PHE A 97 -4.26 -2.39 15.88
N HIS A 98 -4.38 -3.67 16.21
CA HIS A 98 -4.21 -4.75 15.22
C HIS A 98 -5.42 -4.87 14.28
N GLY A 99 -6.64 -4.64 14.79
CA GLY A 99 -7.88 -4.68 14.00
C GLY A 99 -7.98 -3.57 12.94
N THR A 100 -7.68 -2.33 13.31
CA THR A 100 -7.67 -1.19 12.36
C THR A 100 -6.60 -1.32 11.28
N ARG A 101 -5.41 -1.82 11.63
CA ARG A 101 -4.37 -2.18 10.66
C ARG A 101 -4.83 -3.28 9.71
N GLY A 102 -5.55 -4.27 10.22
CA GLY A 102 -6.20 -5.32 9.42
C GLY A 102 -7.13 -4.74 8.34
N ILE A 103 -7.94 -3.73 8.67
CA ILE A 103 -8.83 -3.05 7.70
C ILE A 103 -8.02 -2.39 6.59
N ILE A 104 -6.93 -1.67 6.92
CA ILE A 104 -6.07 -1.02 5.91
C ILE A 104 -5.47 -2.06 4.97
N TYR A 105 -4.99 -3.19 5.51
CA TYR A 105 -4.44 -4.27 4.70
C TYR A 105 -5.49 -4.90 3.78
N LEU A 106 -6.70 -5.15 4.29
CA LEU A 106 -7.82 -5.64 3.49
C LEU A 106 -8.18 -4.65 2.38
N VAL A 107 -8.27 -3.36 2.69
CA VAL A 107 -8.50 -2.29 1.72
C VAL A 107 -7.40 -2.26 0.65
N ASN A 108 -6.14 -2.39 1.04
CA ASN A 108 -5.00 -2.46 0.11
C ASN A 108 -5.14 -3.65 -0.84
N ILE A 109 -5.41 -4.84 -0.29
CA ILE A 109 -5.56 -6.08 -1.06
C ILE A 109 -6.71 -5.97 -2.05
N ILE A 110 -7.90 -5.57 -1.58
CA ILE A 110 -9.11 -5.46 -2.40
C ILE A 110 -8.86 -4.52 -3.58
N PHE A 111 -8.40 -3.28 -3.32
CA PHE A 111 -8.22 -2.31 -4.39
C PHE A 111 -7.07 -2.66 -5.33
N SER A 112 -5.98 -3.23 -4.82
CA SER A 112 -4.87 -3.67 -5.68
C SER A 112 -5.25 -4.83 -6.58
N ILE A 113 -6.08 -5.77 -6.12
CA ILE A 113 -6.62 -6.85 -6.97
C ILE A 113 -7.59 -6.30 -8.02
N ILE A 114 -8.47 -5.36 -7.66
CA ILE A 114 -9.38 -4.70 -8.62
C ILE A 114 -8.59 -3.95 -9.69
N ALA A 115 -7.58 -3.18 -9.27
CA ALA A 115 -6.70 -2.43 -10.16
C ALA A 115 -5.92 -3.37 -11.10
N ALA A 116 -5.35 -4.45 -10.55
CA ALA A 116 -4.64 -5.46 -11.31
C ALA A 116 -5.52 -6.14 -12.37
N THR A 117 -6.75 -6.53 -11.99
CA THR A 117 -7.72 -7.13 -12.93
C THR A 117 -8.09 -6.17 -14.06
N LYS A 118 -8.34 -4.90 -13.73
CA LYS A 118 -8.65 -3.86 -14.72
C LYS A 118 -7.47 -3.58 -15.65
N ALA A 119 -6.27 -3.47 -15.10
CA ALA A 119 -5.05 -3.30 -15.89
C ALA A 119 -4.81 -4.49 -16.84
N HIS A 120 -5.10 -5.72 -16.40
CA HIS A 120 -5.01 -6.91 -17.24
C HIS A 120 -6.01 -6.87 -18.40
N ASN A 121 -7.21 -6.31 -18.20
CA ASN A 121 -8.20 -6.07 -19.24
C ASN A 121 -7.84 -4.87 -20.16
N GLY A 122 -6.75 -4.15 -19.87
CA GLY A 122 -6.34 -2.97 -20.63
C GLY A 122 -7.07 -1.68 -20.23
N GLU A 123 -7.74 -1.66 -19.08
CA GLU A 123 -8.42 -0.49 -18.56
C GLU A 123 -7.50 0.37 -17.69
N LEU A 124 -7.72 1.69 -17.70
CA LEU A 124 -7.10 2.60 -16.74
C LEU A 124 -7.92 2.58 -15.44
N TYR A 125 -7.30 2.12 -14.37
CA TYR A 125 -7.91 2.17 -13.04
C TYR A 125 -7.40 3.34 -12.23
N ARG A 126 -8.33 4.12 -11.68
CA ARG A 126 -8.03 5.15 -10.68
C ARG A 126 -8.43 4.64 -9.31
N TYR A 127 -7.49 4.60 -8.39
CA TYR A 127 -7.77 4.21 -7.02
C TYR A 127 -8.68 5.24 -6.34
N PRO A 128 -9.77 4.80 -5.67
CA PRO A 128 -10.52 5.70 -4.80
C PRO A 128 -9.60 6.16 -3.66
N VAL A 129 -9.83 7.37 -3.16
CA VAL A 129 -9.09 8.02 -2.06
C VAL A 129 -7.57 8.18 -2.23
N SER A 130 -6.98 7.78 -3.36
CA SER A 130 -5.55 7.96 -3.66
C SER A 130 -5.18 9.42 -3.95
N TRP A 131 -4.15 9.92 -3.24
CA TRP A 131 -3.55 11.23 -3.50
C TRP A 131 -2.53 11.16 -4.64
N ARG A 132 -2.71 12.01 -5.66
CA ARG A 132 -1.83 12.07 -6.84
C ARG A 132 -0.62 12.95 -6.59
N LEU A 133 0.33 12.42 -5.83
CA LEU A 133 1.59 13.09 -5.48
C LEU A 133 2.59 13.05 -6.64
N VAL A 134 2.66 11.90 -7.31
CA VAL A 134 3.45 11.70 -8.53
C VAL A 134 2.59 12.07 -9.74
N LYS A 135 3.08 13.01 -10.57
CA LYS A 135 2.40 13.55 -11.76
C LYS A 135 2.95 13.01 -13.06
#